data_AF-A0A1I5AG15-F1
#
_entry.id   AF-A0A1I5AG15-F1
#
_cell.length_a   1.000
_cell.length_b   1.000
_cell.length_c   1.000
_cell.angle_alpha   90.00
_cell.angle_beta   90.00
_cell.angle_gamma   90.00
#
_symmetry.space_group_name_H-M   'P 1'
#
loop_
_entity.id
_entity.type
_entity.pdbx_description
1 polymer ?
#
loop_
_entity_poly.entity_id
_entity_poly.type
_entity_poly.pdbx_seq_one_letter_code
_entity_poly.pdbx_strand_id
1 'polypeptide(L)'
;MPINHYLILLASLPCLPLWAAGQTVHRCESIAGHVTFTTLSCGPGEALSLQQIHPYSPGSIEPTTEAMLPEAERWQTSGNTTTRKEPTVVGQFQDRCGNLIDARQRRDAILERRIVAGMSQQDVESALGKPDSIKIRNSSTRYTYKAKKGRSAEVVFDERGCVKGKS
;
A
#
# COMPACT_ATOMS: atom_id res chain seq x y z
N MET A 1 -17.31 -52.37 29.07
CA MET A 1 -16.65 -51.18 29.65
C MET A 1 -15.66 -50.54 28.65
N PRO A 2 -16.11 -49.91 27.55
CA PRO A 2 -15.21 -49.30 26.56
C PRO A 2 -14.93 -47.81 26.83
N ILE A 3 -15.73 -47.15 27.68
CA ILE A 3 -15.70 -45.70 27.90
C ILE A 3 -14.36 -45.22 28.50
N ASN A 4 -13.71 -46.07 29.30
CA ASN A 4 -12.48 -45.71 30.01
C ASN A 4 -11.25 -45.61 29.10
N HIS A 5 -11.22 -46.38 27.99
CA HIS A 5 -10.10 -46.34 27.04
C HIS A 5 -10.13 -45.07 26.16
N TYR A 6 -11.32 -44.59 25.83
CA TYR A 6 -11.48 -43.34 25.06
C TYR A 6 -11.08 -42.11 25.87
N LEU A 7 -11.33 -42.10 27.19
CA LEU A 7 -10.91 -41.02 28.07
C LEU A 7 -9.38 -40.92 28.19
N ILE A 8 -8.67 -42.06 28.19
CA ILE A 8 -7.20 -42.09 28.22
C ILE A 8 -6.61 -41.59 26.89
N LEU A 9 -7.23 -41.91 25.76
CA LEU A 9 -6.82 -41.40 24.43
C LEU A 9 -7.08 -39.90 24.24
N LEU A 10 -8.15 -39.37 24.84
CA LEU A 10 -8.44 -37.93 24.83
C LEU A 10 -7.46 -37.14 25.71
N ALA A 11 -6.96 -37.74 26.80
CA ALA A 11 -6.03 -37.10 27.72
C ALA A 11 -4.59 -36.94 27.17
N SER A 12 -4.20 -37.66 26.11
CA SER A 12 -2.85 -37.58 25.51
C SER A 12 -2.72 -36.61 24.33
N LEU A 13 -3.84 -36.06 23.83
CA LEU A 13 -3.85 -35.11 22.70
C LEU A 13 -3.18 -33.73 22.95
N PRO A 14 -3.08 -33.16 24.17
CA PRO A 14 -2.50 -31.82 24.35
C PRO A 14 -0.96 -31.79 24.34
N CYS A 15 -0.28 -32.91 24.10
CA CYS A 15 1.19 -32.99 24.08
C CYS A 15 1.83 -32.80 22.70
N LEU A 16 1.10 -32.38 21.66
CA LEU A 16 1.72 -32.00 20.40
C LEU A 16 2.34 -30.60 20.57
N PRO A 17 3.67 -30.46 20.51
CA PRO A 17 4.27 -29.14 20.53
C PRO A 17 3.78 -28.38 19.29
N LEU A 18 2.99 -27.32 19.49
CA LEU A 18 2.78 -26.29 18.48
C LEU A 18 4.10 -25.54 18.30
N TRP A 19 5.10 -26.20 17.71
CA TRP A 19 6.25 -25.51 17.18
C TRP A 19 5.78 -24.77 15.94
N ALA A 20 5.54 -23.47 16.12
CA ALA A 20 5.44 -22.54 15.00
C ALA A 20 6.71 -22.74 14.17
N ALA A 21 6.55 -23.31 12.97
CA ALA A 21 7.66 -23.58 12.07
C ALA A 21 8.25 -22.25 11.61
N GLY A 22 9.23 -21.73 12.35
CA GLY A 22 10.15 -20.71 11.85
C GLY A 22 10.88 -21.33 10.65
N GLN A 23 10.65 -20.79 9.46
CA GLN A 23 11.38 -21.24 8.28
C GLN A 23 12.77 -20.63 8.32
N THR A 24 13.81 -21.39 8.02
CA THR A 24 15.16 -20.86 7.85
C THR A 24 15.46 -20.76 6.36
N VAL A 25 16.07 -19.65 5.94
CA VAL A 25 16.54 -19.44 4.57
C VAL A 25 18.02 -19.10 4.58
N HIS A 26 18.72 -19.45 3.50
CA HIS A 26 20.11 -19.06 3.28
C HIS A 26 20.16 -17.65 2.70
N ARG A 27 20.82 -16.73 3.41
CA ARG A 27 21.27 -15.43 2.90
C ARG A 27 22.65 -15.63 2.27
N CYS A 28 22.72 -15.53 0.94
CA CYS A 28 23.93 -15.67 0.16
C CYS A 28 24.42 -14.30 -0.27
N GLU A 29 25.67 -13.96 0.04
CA GLU A 29 26.29 -12.70 -0.34
C GLU A 29 27.46 -12.92 -1.31
N SER A 30 27.37 -12.31 -2.49
CA SER A 30 28.40 -12.36 -3.52
C SER A 30 29.55 -11.40 -3.21
N ILE A 31 30.72 -11.62 -3.82
CA ILE A 31 31.89 -10.73 -3.75
C ILE A 31 31.55 -9.30 -4.23
N ALA A 32 30.58 -9.17 -5.14
CA ALA A 32 30.07 -7.88 -5.62
C ALA A 32 29.08 -7.21 -4.64
N GLY A 33 28.79 -7.81 -3.48
CA GLY A 33 27.84 -7.32 -2.47
C GLY A 33 26.37 -7.59 -2.78
N HIS A 34 26.07 -8.42 -3.79
CA HIS A 34 24.70 -8.84 -4.09
C HIS A 34 24.23 -9.87 -3.07
N VAL A 35 23.06 -9.62 -2.46
CA VAL A 35 22.46 -10.49 -1.46
C VAL A 35 21.23 -11.19 -2.05
N THR A 36 21.23 -12.52 -1.99
CA THR A 36 20.12 -13.38 -2.47
C THR A 36 19.65 -14.28 -1.34
N PHE A 37 18.33 -14.48 -1.22
CA PHE A 37 17.75 -15.42 -0.26
C PHE A 37 17.26 -16.68 -0.98
N THR A 38 17.69 -17.86 -0.52
CA THR A 38 17.34 -19.16 -1.14
C THR A 38 17.11 -20.22 -0.07
N THR A 39 16.24 -21.18 -0.36
CA THR A 39 15.97 -22.36 0.50
C THR A 39 16.83 -23.56 0.15
N LEU A 40 17.63 -23.48 -0.93
CA LEU A 40 18.46 -24.59 -1.41
C LEU A 40 19.88 -24.50 -0.81
N SER A 41 20.76 -23.72 -1.44
CA SER A 41 22.14 -23.50 -1.02
C SER A 41 22.71 -22.28 -1.76
N CYS A 42 23.81 -21.73 -1.24
CA CYS A 42 24.54 -20.67 -1.92
C CYS A 42 25.44 -21.21 -3.03
N GLY A 43 25.74 -20.36 -4.02
CA GLY A 43 26.68 -20.68 -5.08
C GLY A 43 28.13 -20.80 -4.58
N PRO A 44 29.03 -21.39 -5.38
CA PRO A 44 30.44 -21.52 -4.99
C PRO A 44 31.09 -20.13 -4.83
N GLY A 45 31.69 -19.89 -3.67
CA GLY A 45 32.37 -18.61 -3.36
C GLY A 45 31.46 -17.50 -2.83
N GLU A 46 30.17 -17.77 -2.61
CA GLU A 46 29.27 -16.85 -1.90
C GLU A 46 29.36 -17.07 -0.39
N ALA A 47 29.26 -15.98 0.38
CA ALA A 47 29.21 -16.05 1.83
C ALA A 47 27.80 -16.46 2.28
N LEU A 48 27.70 -17.60 2.97
CA LEU A 48 26.45 -18.15 3.48
C LEU A 48 26.20 -17.67 4.92
N SER A 49 24.99 -17.14 5.14
CA SER A 49 24.47 -16.82 6.47
C SER A 49 23.05 -17.37 6.60
N LEU A 50 22.75 -18.04 7.73
CA LEU A 50 21.41 -18.57 7.98
C LEU A 50 20.52 -17.47 8.57
N GLN A 51 19.39 -17.22 7.91
CA GLN A 51 18.39 -16.24 8.37
C GLN A 51 17.11 -16.97 8.75
N GLN A 52 16.70 -16.82 10.01
CA GLN A 52 15.39 -17.28 10.47
C GLN A 52 14.32 -16.28 10.02
N ILE A 53 13.31 -16.77 9.30
CA ILE A 53 12.15 -15.99 8.87
C ILE A 53 10.93 -16.39 9.70
N HIS A 54 10.19 -15.37 10.12
CA HIS A 54 8.93 -15.53 10.83
C HIS A 54 7.83 -15.12 9.86
N PRO A 55 7.17 -16.08 9.19
CA PRO A 55 6.08 -15.74 8.28
C PRO A 55 4.98 -15.04 9.08
N TYR A 56 4.52 -13.90 8.57
CA TYR A 56 3.36 -13.21 9.13
C TYR A 56 2.14 -14.12 8.98
N SER A 57 1.47 -14.46 10.08
CA SER A 57 0.25 -15.27 10.06
C SER A 57 -0.95 -14.37 9.75
N PRO A 58 -1.55 -14.44 8.56
CA PRO A 58 -2.70 -13.61 8.23
C PRO A 58 -3.93 -14.16 8.97
N GLY A 59 -4.25 -13.58 10.13
CA GLY A 59 -5.45 -13.96 10.91
C GLY A 59 -5.37 -13.72 12.43
N SER A 60 -4.21 -13.40 12.99
CA SER A 60 -4.11 -13.02 14.41
C SER A 60 -4.59 -11.59 14.59
N ILE A 61 -5.78 -11.43 15.16
CA ILE A 61 -6.39 -10.13 15.52
C ILE A 61 -5.86 -9.59 16.86
N GLU A 62 -4.92 -10.30 17.49
CA GLU A 62 -4.24 -9.77 18.66
C GLU A 62 -3.05 -8.92 18.19
N PRO A 63 -3.00 -7.62 18.55
CA PRO A 63 -1.79 -6.85 18.39
C PRO A 63 -0.78 -7.50 19.31
N THR A 64 0.16 -8.26 18.75
CA THR A 64 1.31 -8.73 19.53
C THR A 64 2.02 -7.47 19.99
N THR A 65 1.82 -7.09 21.24
CA THR A 65 2.50 -5.97 21.92
C THR A 65 3.99 -6.24 22.13
N GLU A 66 4.53 -7.26 21.47
CA GLU A 66 5.96 -7.49 21.35
C GLU A 66 6.36 -7.18 19.92
N ALA A 67 6.87 -5.97 19.74
CA ALA A 67 7.68 -5.64 18.59
C ALA A 67 8.83 -6.67 18.53
N MET A 68 8.75 -7.62 17.59
CA MET A 68 9.89 -8.48 17.18
C MET A 68 10.98 -7.68 16.44
N LEU A 69 11.05 -6.37 16.67
CA LEU A 69 12.20 -5.57 16.29
C LEU A 69 13.10 -5.59 17.53
N PRO A 70 14.32 -6.14 17.47
CA PRO A 70 15.27 -5.95 18.57
C PRO A 70 15.36 -4.44 18.83
N GLU A 71 15.25 -4.05 20.10
CA GLU A 71 15.42 -2.67 20.53
C GLU A 71 16.72 -2.17 19.91
N ALA A 72 16.63 -1.27 18.93
CA ALA A 72 17.81 -0.80 18.24
C ALA A 72 18.68 -0.09 19.28
N GLU A 73 19.82 -0.67 19.61
CA GLU A 73 20.80 -0.03 20.47
C GLU A 73 21.07 1.36 19.89
N ARG A 74 20.64 2.39 20.62
CA ARG A 74 20.64 3.80 20.21
C ARG A 74 22.05 4.34 19.89
N TRP A 75 23.07 3.50 20.05
CA TRP A 75 24.49 3.81 19.94
C TRP A 75 25.17 3.18 18.71
N GLN A 76 24.44 2.43 17.87
CA GLN A 76 24.97 1.86 16.62
C GLN A 76 24.49 2.60 15.36
N THR A 77 24.03 3.85 15.46
CA THR A 77 24.01 4.72 14.27
C THR A 77 25.44 5.19 13.98
N SER A 78 26.32 4.25 13.62
CA SER A 78 27.60 4.57 13.00
C SER A 78 27.31 5.19 11.66
N GLY A 79 27.29 6.52 11.62
CA GLY A 79 27.82 7.36 10.55
C GLY A 79 27.47 7.06 9.10
N ASN A 80 26.46 6.24 8.80
CA ASN A 80 26.05 6.02 7.44
C ASN A 80 25.06 7.14 7.11
N THR A 81 25.57 8.19 6.48
CA THR A 81 24.76 9.10 5.67
C THR A 81 24.13 8.25 4.56
N THR A 82 23.10 7.48 4.90
CA THR A 82 22.18 6.95 3.91
C THR A 82 21.50 8.17 3.33
N THR A 83 22.09 8.70 2.27
CA THR A 83 21.48 9.67 1.38
C THR A 83 20.06 9.17 1.18
N ARG A 84 19.08 9.88 1.75
CA ARG A 84 17.67 9.50 1.69
C ARG A 84 17.36 9.31 0.22
N LYS A 85 17.30 8.05 -0.23
CA LYS A 85 16.94 7.73 -1.61
C LYS A 85 15.50 8.20 -1.72
N GLU A 86 15.29 9.30 -2.45
CA GLU A 86 13.94 9.71 -2.79
C GLU A 86 13.27 8.50 -3.46
N PRO A 87 12.07 8.11 -2.99
CA PRO A 87 11.37 6.99 -3.58
C PRO A 87 11.20 7.28 -5.07
N THR A 88 11.72 6.40 -5.92
CA THR A 88 11.47 6.47 -7.36
C THR A 88 9.98 6.23 -7.58
N VAL A 89 9.24 7.32 -7.78
CA VAL A 89 7.81 7.25 -8.10
C VAL A 89 7.68 6.70 -9.53
N VAL A 90 7.46 5.40 -9.64
CA VAL A 90 7.15 4.76 -10.91
C VAL A 90 5.67 5.00 -11.25
N GLY A 91 5.44 5.71 -12.34
CA GLY A 91 4.10 6.09 -12.80
C GLY A 91 3.78 7.56 -12.52
N GLN A 92 4.40 8.46 -13.29
CA GLN A 92 3.89 9.82 -13.36
C GLN A 92 2.55 9.78 -14.09
N PHE A 93 1.45 10.10 -13.39
CA PHE A 93 0.15 10.27 -14.04
C PHE A 93 0.28 11.44 -15.01
N GLN A 94 0.26 11.15 -16.31
CA GLN A 94 0.41 12.16 -17.34
C GLN A 94 -0.79 13.10 -17.26
N ASP A 95 -0.53 14.38 -17.00
CA ASP A 95 -1.55 15.43 -16.99
C ASP A 95 -2.18 15.58 -18.37
N ARG A 96 -3.27 14.85 -18.63
CA ARG A 96 -4.00 14.88 -19.90
C ARG A 96 -4.64 16.23 -20.18
N CYS A 97 -4.88 17.02 -19.13
CA CYS A 97 -5.57 18.30 -19.22
C CYS A 97 -4.66 19.50 -19.52
N GLY A 98 -3.36 19.27 -19.72
CA GLY A 98 -2.38 20.31 -20.04
C GLY A 98 -2.23 21.33 -18.91
N ASN A 99 -1.25 22.22 -19.04
CA ASN A 99 -0.92 23.25 -18.04
C ASN A 99 -1.99 24.37 -17.91
N LEU A 100 -3.28 24.06 -18.05
CA LEU A 100 -4.38 24.98 -17.80
C LEU A 100 -4.47 25.37 -16.31
N ILE A 101 -3.84 24.59 -15.42
CA ILE A 101 -3.75 24.85 -13.98
C ILE A 101 -2.34 24.50 -13.47
N ASP A 102 -1.77 25.37 -12.65
CA ASP A 102 -0.48 25.12 -11.98
C ASP A 102 -0.60 24.00 -10.92
N ALA A 103 0.50 23.27 -10.68
CA ALA A 103 0.52 22.15 -9.74
C ALA A 103 0.20 22.56 -8.29
N ARG A 104 0.58 23.79 -7.88
CA ARG A 104 0.22 24.32 -6.55
C ARG A 104 -1.27 24.67 -6.50
N GLN A 105 -1.75 25.39 -7.50
CA GLN A 105 -3.16 25.77 -7.59
C GLN A 105 -4.09 24.56 -7.66
N ARG A 106 -3.68 23.47 -8.33
CA ARG A 106 -4.41 22.21 -8.36
C ARG A 106 -4.54 21.59 -6.97
N ARG A 107 -3.43 21.50 -6.23
CA ARG A 107 -3.44 20.95 -4.86
C ARG A 107 -4.31 21.78 -3.93
N ASP A 108 -4.17 23.10 -3.98
CA ASP A 108 -4.95 24.01 -3.13
C ASP A 108 -6.44 23.89 -3.43
N ALA A 109 -6.84 23.83 -4.71
CA ALA A 109 -8.23 23.67 -5.10
C ALA A 109 -8.83 22.30 -4.68
N ILE A 110 -8.04 21.22 -4.72
CA ILE A 110 -8.47 19.91 -4.20
C ILE A 110 -8.72 19.98 -2.69
N LEU A 111 -7.78 20.56 -1.93
CA LEU A 111 -7.89 20.70 -0.47
C LEU A 111 -9.07 21.58 -0.06
N GLU A 112 -9.29 22.68 -0.77
CA GLU A 112 -10.40 23.60 -0.53
C GLU A 112 -11.75 23.08 -1.08
N ARG A 113 -11.76 21.91 -1.72
CA ARG A 113 -12.94 21.30 -2.38
C ARG A 113 -13.57 22.23 -3.42
N ARG A 114 -12.74 22.96 -4.17
CA ARG A 114 -13.14 23.88 -5.23
C ARG A 114 -12.83 23.28 -6.59
N ILE A 115 -13.76 23.43 -7.53
CA ILE A 115 -13.60 22.93 -8.90
C ILE A 115 -13.17 24.07 -9.82
N VAL A 116 -12.04 23.89 -10.49
CA VAL A 116 -11.44 24.88 -11.41
C VAL A 116 -11.32 24.27 -12.80
N ALA A 117 -11.36 25.11 -13.84
CA ALA A 117 -11.12 24.69 -15.21
C ALA A 117 -9.75 24.00 -15.36
N GLY A 118 -9.67 22.94 -16.16
CA GLY A 118 -8.43 22.19 -16.36
C GLY A 118 -8.17 21.07 -15.34
N MET A 119 -9.03 20.88 -14.33
CA MET A 119 -8.98 19.69 -13.49
C MET A 119 -9.37 18.42 -14.27
N SER A 120 -8.76 17.29 -13.92
CA SER A 120 -9.16 15.98 -14.45
C SER A 120 -10.37 15.41 -13.70
N GLN A 121 -11.04 14.42 -14.29
CA GLN A 121 -12.11 13.67 -13.60
C GLN A 121 -11.67 13.13 -12.24
N GLN A 122 -10.45 12.59 -12.17
CA GLN A 122 -9.88 12.05 -10.93
C GLN A 122 -9.68 13.14 -9.87
N ASP A 123 -9.23 14.34 -10.25
CA ASP A 123 -9.08 15.46 -9.32
C ASP A 123 -10.43 15.90 -8.74
N VAL A 124 -11.47 15.96 -9.59
CA VAL A 124 -12.84 16.28 -9.15
C VAL A 124 -13.37 15.21 -8.19
N GLU A 125 -13.15 13.93 -8.51
CA GLU A 125 -13.53 12.82 -7.64
C GLU A 125 -12.75 12.79 -6.33
N SER A 126 -11.49 13.23 -6.33
CA SER A 126 -10.69 13.33 -5.10
C SER A 126 -11.15 14.49 -4.21
N ALA A 127 -11.59 15.60 -4.82
CA ALA A 127 -12.06 16.79 -4.10
C ALA A 127 -13.48 16.64 -3.55
N LEU A 128 -14.41 16.08 -4.34
CA LEU A 128 -15.84 15.99 -4.01
C LEU A 128 -16.33 14.57 -3.69
N GLY A 129 -15.53 13.55 -3.95
CA GLY A 129 -15.94 12.15 -3.89
C GLY A 129 -16.62 11.67 -5.18
N LYS A 130 -17.23 10.49 -5.10
CA LYS A 130 -17.93 9.89 -6.24
C LYS A 130 -19.20 10.69 -6.58
N PRO A 131 -19.50 10.93 -7.87
CA PRO A 131 -20.74 11.57 -8.29
C PRO A 131 -21.95 10.67 -8.07
N ASP A 132 -23.12 11.28 -7.88
CA ASP A 132 -24.39 10.54 -7.74
C ASP A 132 -24.91 10.05 -9.10
N SER A 133 -24.60 10.79 -10.18
CA SER A 133 -24.99 10.42 -11.53
C SER A 133 -23.98 10.92 -12.55
N ILE A 134 -23.72 10.07 -13.55
CA ILE A 134 -22.83 10.35 -14.67
C ILE A 134 -23.66 10.29 -15.95
N LYS A 135 -23.62 11.35 -16.75
CA LYS A 135 -24.20 11.39 -18.10
C LYS A 135 -23.09 11.60 -19.12
N ILE A 136 -22.85 10.60 -19.94
CA ILE A 136 -21.84 10.65 -21.01
C ILE A 136 -22.57 10.97 -22.32
N ARG A 137 -22.09 12.02 -23.01
CA ARG A 137 -22.43 12.34 -24.39
C ARG A 137 -21.14 12.28 -25.22
N ASN A 138 -21.24 12.02 -26.52
CA ASN A 138 -20.10 11.81 -27.41
C ASN A 138 -18.96 12.84 -27.24
N SER A 139 -19.29 14.11 -26.95
CA SER A 139 -18.33 15.21 -26.79
C SER A 139 -18.25 15.80 -25.38
N SER A 140 -18.97 15.25 -24.40
CA SER A 140 -18.94 15.77 -23.02
C SER A 140 -19.42 14.75 -21.99
N THR A 141 -18.67 14.63 -20.90
CA THR A 141 -19.10 13.89 -19.71
C THR A 141 -19.61 14.87 -18.66
N ARG A 142 -20.71 14.54 -17.99
CA ARG A 142 -21.36 15.41 -17.01
C ARG A 142 -21.55 14.65 -15.70
N TYR A 143 -20.95 15.16 -14.64
CA TYR A 143 -21.09 14.63 -13.30
C TYR A 143 -22.07 15.48 -12.51
N THR A 144 -23.01 14.83 -11.86
CA THR A 144 -24.00 15.49 -11.00
C THR A 144 -23.82 15.04 -9.56
N TYR A 145 -23.71 16.02 -8.68
CA TYR A 145 -23.60 15.86 -7.23
C TYR A 145 -24.85 16.45 -6.58
N LYS A 146 -25.70 15.60 -6.02
CA LYS A 146 -26.92 15.97 -5.31
C LYS A 146 -26.59 16.19 -3.84
N ALA A 147 -26.63 17.44 -3.39
CA ALA A 147 -26.48 17.74 -1.97
C ALA A 147 -27.73 17.27 -1.20
N LYS A 148 -27.52 16.56 -0.08
CA LYS A 148 -28.62 16.13 0.82
C LYS A 148 -29.30 17.31 1.54
N LYS A 149 -28.60 18.45 1.69
CA LYS A 149 -29.10 19.68 2.33
C LYS A 149 -28.47 20.92 1.67
N GLY A 150 -28.75 21.18 0.40
CA GLY A 150 -28.22 22.38 -0.28
C GLY A 150 -28.34 22.36 -1.80
N ARG A 151 -27.53 23.21 -2.45
CA ARG A 151 -27.46 23.33 -3.91
C ARG A 151 -26.73 22.13 -4.51
N SER A 152 -27.30 21.53 -5.55
CA SER A 152 -26.63 20.50 -6.35
C SER A 152 -25.49 21.12 -7.16
N ALA A 153 -24.37 20.42 -7.26
CA ALA A 153 -23.26 20.82 -8.10
C ALA A 153 -23.24 19.96 -9.37
N GLU A 154 -22.86 20.59 -10.48
CA GLU A 154 -22.76 19.94 -11.77
C GLU A 154 -21.45 20.33 -12.42
N VAL A 155 -20.70 19.31 -12.86
CA VAL A 155 -19.38 19.48 -13.46
C VAL A 155 -19.41 18.87 -14.85
N VAL A 156 -18.98 19.64 -15.85
CA VAL A 156 -18.95 19.23 -17.26
C VAL A 156 -17.51 19.12 -17.71
N PHE A 157 -17.19 17.98 -18.30
CA PHE A 157 -15.88 17.65 -18.84
C PHE A 157 -15.90 17.75 -20.36
N ASP A 158 -14.74 18.08 -20.94
CA ASP A 158 -14.47 17.97 -22.37
C ASP A 158 -14.19 16.51 -22.80
N GLU A 159 -13.97 16.33 -24.10
CA GLU A 159 -13.62 15.03 -24.71
C GLU A 159 -12.34 14.41 -24.13
N ARG A 160 -11.45 15.25 -23.57
CA ARG A 160 -10.20 14.81 -22.95
C ARG A 160 -10.35 14.49 -21.46
N GLY A 161 -11.55 14.70 -20.90
CA GLY A 161 -11.86 14.46 -19.49
C GLY A 161 -11.49 15.63 -18.57
N CYS A 162 -11.42 16.84 -19.11
CA CYS A 162 -10.99 18.05 -18.41
C CYS A 162 -12.17 18.96 -18.12
N VAL A 163 -12.23 19.51 -16.90
CA VAL A 163 -13.30 20.41 -16.50
C VAL A 163 -13.33 21.64 -17.40
N LYS A 164 -14.47 21.87 -18.05
CA LYS A 164 -14.72 23.10 -18.80
C LYS A 164 -14.95 24.25 -17.83
N GLY A 165 -14.28 25.37 -18.07
CA GLY A 165 -14.56 26.61 -17.34
C GLY A 165 -16.02 27.02 -17.52
N LYS A 166 -16.62 27.58 -16.47
CA LYS A 166 -17.92 28.22 -16.57
C LYS A 166 -17.72 29.51 -17.39
N SER A 167 -18.24 29.54 -18.62
CA SER A 167 -18.38 30.78 -19.40
C SER A 167 -19.43 31.68 -18.77
#